data_AF-H1KSV0-F1
#
_entry.id   AF-H1KSV0-F1
#
_cell.length_a   1.000
_cell.length_b   1.000
_cell.length_c   1.000
_cell.angle_alpha   90.00
_cell.angle_beta   90.00
_cell.angle_gamma   90.00
#
_symmetry.space_group_name_H-M   'P 1'
#
loop_
_entity.id
_entity.type
_entity.pdbx_description
1 polymer ?
#
loop_
_entity_poly.entity_id
_entity_poly.type
_entity_poly.pdbx_seq_one_letter_code
_entity_poly.pdbx_strand_id
1 'polypeptide(L)'
;LGRLSRECKARPDGSVAVRVGVELRALLGPAGASGRFEVPVSIGVKFNEQPVMMRSHRVAVAVPAGAAQGEATVIENDLTVPADKAMGYDIEVTLAGASARPKPAVRRRKPAPAAAAEQGEAPVAQ
;
A
#
# COMPACT_ATOMS: atom_id res chain seq x y z
N LEU A 1 15.91 -2.53 -4.03
CA LEU A 1 15.82 -3.20 -5.35
C LEU A 1 15.06 -4.50 -5.15
N GLY A 2 13.88 -4.65 -5.77
CA GLY A 2 13.08 -5.89 -5.71
C GLY A 2 13.55 -6.89 -6.75
N ARG A 3 13.26 -8.18 -6.54
CA ARG A 3 13.45 -9.22 -7.58
C ARG A 3 12.13 -9.39 -8.34
N LEU A 4 12.24 -9.50 -9.66
CA LEU A 4 11.11 -9.75 -10.56
C LEU A 4 11.39 -11.02 -11.37
N SER A 5 10.39 -11.89 -11.47
CA SER A 5 10.35 -13.05 -12.36
C SER A 5 9.15 -12.91 -13.31
N ARG A 6 9.34 -13.29 -14.58
CA ARG A 6 8.27 -13.31 -15.58
C ARG A 6 8.29 -14.64 -16.34
N GLU A 7 7.12 -15.25 -16.48
CA GLU A 7 6.88 -16.40 -17.34
C GLU A 7 5.78 -16.02 -18.34
N CYS A 8 6.08 -16.15 -19.63
CA CYS A 8 5.14 -15.85 -20.71
C CYS A 8 4.92 -17.11 -21.53
N LYS A 9 3.67 -17.58 -21.61
CA LYS A 9 3.29 -18.78 -22.36
C LYS A 9 2.26 -18.41 -23.42
N ALA A 10 2.65 -18.56 -24.69
CA ALA A 10 1.72 -18.42 -25.80
C ALA A 10 0.63 -19.50 -25.73
N ARG A 11 -0.60 -19.13 -26.06
CA ARG A 11 -1.75 -20.03 -26.14
C ARG A 11 -2.16 -20.25 -27.61
N PRO A 12 -2.87 -21.35 -27.92
CA PRO A 12 -3.31 -21.65 -29.28
C PRO A 12 -4.23 -20.60 -29.92
N ASP A 13 -4.91 -19.79 -29.10
CA ASP A 13 -5.79 -18.69 -29.52
C ASP A 13 -5.02 -17.40 -29.86
N GLY A 14 -3.68 -17.43 -29.81
CA GLY A 14 -2.82 -16.28 -30.05
C GLY A 14 -2.65 -15.36 -28.84
N SER A 15 -3.37 -15.60 -27.74
CA SER A 15 -3.17 -14.86 -26.48
C SER A 15 -1.89 -15.31 -25.76
N VAL A 16 -1.42 -14.51 -24.80
CA VAL A 16 -0.28 -14.86 -23.95
C VAL A 16 -0.73 -14.94 -22.50
N ALA A 17 -0.48 -16.07 -21.86
CA ALA A 17 -0.60 -16.23 -20.41
C ALA A 17 0.69 -15.70 -19.76
N VAL A 18 0.56 -14.68 -18.92
CA VAL A 18 1.69 -14.09 -18.19
C VAL A 18 1.55 -14.42 -16.71
N ARG A 19 2.66 -14.84 -16.10
CA ARG A 19 2.82 -14.98 -14.65
C ARG A 19 3.96 -14.10 -14.19
N VAL A 20 3.75 -13.43 -13.07
CA VAL A 20 4.72 -12.47 -12.53
C VAL A 20 4.98 -12.79 -11.06
N GLY A 21 6.23 -13.07 -10.74
CA GLY A 21 6.71 -13.22 -9.37
C GLY A 21 7.43 -11.95 -8.92
N VAL A 22 7.04 -11.42 -7.76
CA VAL A 22 7.62 -10.21 -7.17
C VAL A 22 8.12 -10.54 -5.77
N GLU A 23 9.41 -10.30 -5.51
CA GLU A 23 9.99 -10.31 -4.16
C GLU A 23 10.14 -8.89 -3.65
N LEU A 24 9.55 -8.62 -2.50
CA LEU A 24 9.62 -7.38 -1.76
C LEU A 24 10.53 -7.53 -0.56
N ARG A 25 11.23 -6.43 -0.22
CA ARG A 25 12.07 -6.35 0.97
C ARG A 25 11.73 -5.09 1.74
N ALA A 26 11.47 -5.24 3.04
CA ALA A 26 11.33 -4.14 3.97
C ALA A 26 12.65 -3.97 4.72
N LEU A 27 13.17 -2.75 4.74
CA LEU A 27 14.42 -2.39 5.42
C LEU A 27 14.10 -1.40 6.53
N LEU A 28 14.61 -1.67 7.73
CA LEU A 28 14.50 -0.71 8.83
C LEU A 28 15.52 0.40 8.64
N GLY A 29 15.04 1.65 8.71
CA GLY A 29 15.92 2.81 8.86
C GLY A 29 16.48 2.91 10.29
N PRO A 30 17.34 3.91 10.58
CA PRO A 30 17.96 4.07 11.90
C PRO A 30 16.99 4.19 13.08
N ALA A 31 15.79 4.73 12.83
CA ALA A 31 14.69 4.83 13.82
C ALA A 31 13.58 3.80 13.58
N GLY A 32 13.81 2.83 12.70
CA GLY A 32 12.86 1.77 12.38
C GLY A 32 12.74 0.76 13.52
N ALA A 33 11.54 0.25 13.74
CA ALA A 33 11.28 -0.81 14.70
C ALA A 33 10.83 -2.09 13.99
N SER A 34 11.10 -3.25 14.59
CA SER A 34 10.54 -4.53 14.15
C SER A 34 9.01 -4.46 14.11
N GLY A 35 8.39 -5.16 13.17
CA GLY A 35 6.94 -5.13 13.00
C GLY A 35 6.48 -5.64 11.64
N ARG A 36 5.18 -5.47 11.37
CA ARG A 36 4.55 -5.84 10.10
C ARG A 36 4.26 -4.56 9.30
N PHE A 37 4.78 -4.51 8.08
CA PHE A 37 4.61 -3.39 7.17
C PHE A 37 3.76 -3.83 5.99
N GLU A 38 2.64 -3.14 5.75
CA GLU A 38 1.78 -3.42 4.61
C GLU A 38 1.99 -2.39 3.51
N VAL A 39 2.18 -2.87 2.29
CA VAL A 39 2.38 -2.05 1.09
C VAL A 39 1.46 -2.53 -0.04
N PRO A 40 0.75 -1.61 -0.72
CA PRO A 40 0.05 -1.94 -1.94
C PRO A 40 1.04 -2.14 -3.10
N VAL A 41 0.95 -3.29 -3.75
CA VAL A 41 1.69 -3.65 -4.97
C VAL A 41 0.69 -3.79 -6.10
N SER A 42 0.88 -3.06 -7.19
CA SER A 42 0.12 -3.25 -8.42
C SER A 42 0.99 -3.94 -9.46
N ILE A 43 0.44 -4.97 -10.09
CA ILE A 43 1.06 -5.72 -11.18
C ILE A 43 0.13 -5.59 -12.39
N GLY A 44 0.65 -5.11 -13.50
CA GLY A 44 -0.16 -4.84 -14.69
C GLY A 44 0.58 -5.10 -15.98
N VAL A 45 -0.19 -5.17 -17.07
CA VAL A 45 0.32 -5.22 -18.42
C VAL A 45 -0.11 -3.96 -19.17
N LYS A 46 0.82 -3.34 -19.87
CA LYS A 46 0.59 -2.19 -20.76
C LYS A 46 0.91 -2.55 -22.19
N PHE A 47 0.25 -1.89 -23.13
CA PHE A 47 0.57 -1.95 -24.55
C PHE A 47 0.52 -0.53 -25.11
N ASN A 48 1.63 -0.06 -25.68
CA ASN A 48 1.80 1.34 -26.09
C ASN A 48 1.40 2.32 -24.97
N GLU A 49 1.96 2.12 -23.77
CA GLU A 49 1.68 2.87 -22.54
C GLU A 49 0.24 2.80 -22.00
N GLN A 50 -0.70 2.20 -22.74
CA GLN A 50 -2.07 2.05 -22.27
C GLN A 50 -2.22 0.79 -21.40
N PRO A 51 -2.88 0.89 -20.24
CA PRO A 51 -3.13 -0.27 -19.39
C PRO A 51 -4.07 -1.26 -20.09
N VAL A 52 -3.59 -2.48 -20.29
CA VAL A 52 -4.41 -3.61 -20.73
C VAL A 52 -5.12 -4.22 -19.53
N MET A 53 -4.38 -4.41 -18.44
CA MET A 53 -4.94 -4.84 -17.15
C MET A 53 -4.02 -4.45 -15.99
N MET A 54 -4.59 -4.42 -14.80
CA MET A 54 -3.86 -4.19 -13.56
C MET A 54 -4.53 -4.91 -12.39
N ARG A 55 -3.73 -5.50 -11.51
CA ARG A 55 -4.14 -6.21 -10.31
C ARG A 55 -3.36 -5.66 -9.12
N SER A 56 -4.07 -5.34 -8.03
CA SER A 56 -3.46 -4.75 -6.83
C SER A 56 -3.55 -5.71 -5.65
N HIS A 57 -2.45 -5.86 -4.93
CA HIS A 57 -2.28 -6.71 -3.76
C HIS A 57 -1.84 -5.88 -2.56
N ARG A 58 -2.36 -6.20 -1.38
CA ARG A 58 -1.79 -5.71 -0.13
C ARG A 58 -0.83 -6.76 0.39
N VAL A 59 0.45 -6.40 0.43
CA VAL A 59 1.52 -7.33 0.80
C VAL A 59 2.05 -6.91 2.14
N ALA A 60 2.05 -7.85 3.08
CA ALA A 60 2.61 -7.63 4.39
C ALA A 60 4.01 -8.24 4.48
N VAL A 61 4.99 -7.41 4.83
CA VAL A 61 6.36 -7.83 5.11
C VAL A 61 6.57 -7.78 6.62
N ALA A 62 6.95 -8.90 7.23
CA ALA A 62 7.29 -8.95 8.64
C ALA A 62 8.80 -8.79 8.83
N VAL A 63 9.20 -7.86 9.70
CA VAL A 63 10.59 -7.72 10.17
C VAL A 63 10.65 -8.20 11.61
N PRO A 64 11.27 -9.36 11.89
CA PRO A 64 11.41 -9.90 13.25
C PRO A 64 12.24 -8.98 14.17
N ALA A 65 12.07 -9.14 15.48
CA ALA A 65 12.92 -8.46 16.46
C ALA A 65 14.39 -8.86 16.28
N GLY A 66 15.30 -7.88 16.30
CA GLY A 66 16.73 -8.09 16.06
C GLY A 66 17.13 -8.24 14.59
N ALA A 67 16.17 -8.29 13.66
CA ALA A 67 16.46 -8.27 12.23
C ALA A 67 16.43 -6.83 11.68
N ALA A 68 17.32 -6.52 10.74
CA ALA A 68 17.32 -5.23 10.04
C ALA A 68 16.35 -5.21 8.84
N GLN A 69 15.87 -6.38 8.40
CA GLN A 69 15.07 -6.52 7.20
C GLN A 69 14.14 -7.72 7.23
N GLY A 70 13.14 -7.70 6.35
CA GLY A 70 12.22 -8.80 6.10
C GLY A 70 11.88 -8.88 4.62
N GLU A 71 11.40 -10.03 4.18
CA GLU A 71 11.10 -10.31 2.78
C GLU A 71 9.68 -10.88 2.63
N ALA A 72 9.04 -10.63 1.49
CA ALA A 72 7.76 -11.23 1.12
C ALA A 72 7.70 -11.44 -0.39
N THR A 73 6.94 -12.44 -0.82
CA THR A 73 6.78 -12.76 -2.24
C THR A 73 5.31 -12.72 -2.63
N VAL A 74 5.03 -12.16 -3.80
CA VAL A 74 3.72 -12.21 -4.46
C VAL A 74 3.88 -12.86 -5.81
N ILE A 75 2.96 -13.75 -6.16
CA ILE A 75 2.89 -14.34 -7.49
C ILE A 75 1.52 -14.02 -8.05
N GLU A 76 1.49 -13.20 -9.11
CA GLU A 76 0.28 -12.98 -9.88
C GLU A 76 0.23 -13.97 -11.03
N ASN A 77 -0.87 -14.71 -11.08
CA ASN A 77 -1.17 -15.64 -12.15
C ASN A 77 -2.26 -15.06 -13.07
N ASP A 78 -2.41 -15.66 -14.24
CA ASP A 78 -3.56 -15.40 -15.12
C ASP A 78 -3.66 -13.98 -15.69
N LEU A 79 -2.52 -13.28 -15.82
CA LEU A 79 -2.45 -12.05 -16.61
C LEU A 79 -2.52 -12.43 -18.10
N THR A 80 -3.70 -12.35 -18.70
CA THR A 80 -3.93 -12.75 -20.10
C THR A 80 -3.80 -11.57 -21.05
N VAL A 81 -2.74 -11.55 -21.85
CA VAL A 81 -2.56 -10.55 -22.90
C VAL A 81 -3.36 -10.97 -24.14
N PRO A 82 -4.30 -10.15 -24.62
CA PRO A 82 -5.05 -10.42 -25.84
C PRO A 82 -4.15 -10.62 -27.08
N ALA A 83 -4.62 -11.40 -28.05
CA ALA A 83 -3.84 -11.76 -29.24
C ALA A 83 -3.41 -10.54 -30.09
N ASP A 84 -4.27 -9.52 -30.16
CA ASP A 84 -3.99 -8.23 -30.83
C ASP A 84 -2.86 -7.42 -30.17
N LYS A 85 -2.46 -7.80 -28.95
CA LYS A 85 -1.44 -7.12 -28.13
C LYS A 85 -0.33 -8.07 -27.67
N ALA A 86 -0.26 -9.27 -28.24
CA ALA A 86 0.66 -10.32 -27.82
C ALA A 86 2.15 -10.01 -28.08
N MET A 87 2.44 -8.97 -28.87
CA MET A 87 3.78 -8.52 -29.22
C MET A 87 4.01 -7.09 -28.72
N GLY A 88 5.14 -6.83 -28.06
CA GLY A 88 5.51 -5.46 -27.63
C GLY A 88 4.69 -4.91 -26.46
N TYR A 89 4.20 -5.78 -25.57
CA TYR A 89 3.60 -5.36 -24.30
C TYR A 89 4.66 -5.23 -23.19
N ASP A 90 4.37 -4.38 -22.22
CA ASP A 90 5.19 -4.15 -21.02
C ASP A 90 4.51 -4.74 -19.79
N ILE A 91 5.32 -5.29 -18.89
CA ILE A 91 4.85 -5.75 -17.57
C ILE A 91 5.33 -4.71 -16.55
N GLU A 92 4.39 -4.04 -15.89
CA GLU A 92 4.68 -3.00 -14.90
C GLU A 92 4.38 -3.52 -13.49
N VAL A 93 5.30 -3.27 -12.57
CA VAL A 93 5.11 -3.49 -11.14
C VAL A 93 5.30 -2.17 -10.42
N THR A 94 4.25 -1.71 -9.75
CA THR A 94 4.25 -0.47 -8.98
C THR A 94 4.13 -0.78 -7.51
N LEU A 95 5.06 -0.25 -6.72
CA LEU A 95 4.97 -0.25 -5.26
C LEU A 95 4.48 1.13 -4.82
N ALA A 96 3.24 1.22 -4.36
CA ALA A 96 2.72 2.49 -3.87
C ALA A 96 3.21 2.72 -2.43
N GLY A 97 4.03 3.75 -2.24
CA GLY A 97 4.46 4.18 -0.92
C GLY A 97 3.29 4.75 -0.12
N ALA A 98 3.29 4.53 1.19
CA ALA A 98 2.47 5.35 2.07
C ALA A 98 3.01 6.78 2.01
N SER A 99 2.27 7.69 1.35
CA SER A 99 2.43 9.12 1.60
C SER A 99 2.38 9.31 3.11
N ALA A 100 3.44 9.90 3.68
CA ALA A 100 3.60 10.05 5.13
C ALA A 100 2.29 10.51 5.74
N ARG A 101 1.62 9.63 6.49
CA ARG A 101 0.35 9.98 7.12
C ARG A 101 0.65 11.16 8.04
N PRO A 102 0.07 12.35 7.81
CA PRO A 102 0.34 13.48 8.68
C PRO A 102 -0.04 13.07 10.10
N LYS A 103 0.88 13.28 11.04
CA LYS A 103 0.63 13.04 12.47
C LYS A 103 -0.71 13.69 12.82
N PRO A 104 -1.67 12.97 13.44
CA PRO A 104 -2.91 13.59 13.86
C PRO A 104 -2.54 14.78 14.77
N ALA A 105 -2.92 15.99 14.34
CA ALA A 105 -2.67 17.19 15.12
C ALA A 105 -3.37 17.02 16.47
N VAL A 106 -2.59 16.88 17.55
CA VAL A 106 -3.11 16.89 18.90
C VAL A 106 -3.77 18.24 19.10
N ARG A 107 -5.11 18.29 19.00
CA ARG A 107 -5.89 19.48 19.35
C ARG A 107 -5.65 19.74 20.83
N ARG A 108 -4.77 20.70 21.12
CA ARG A 108 -4.56 21.23 22.47
C ARG A 108 -5.89 21.80 22.92
N ARG A 109 -6.57 21.11 23.84
CA ARG A 109 -7.79 21.65 24.47
C ARG A 109 -7.39 22.94 25.19
N LYS A 110 -8.00 24.04 24.78
CA LYS A 110 -7.85 25.34 25.44
C LYS A 110 -8.38 25.18 26.88
N PRO A 111 -7.63 25.54 27.92
CA PRO A 111 -8.13 25.48 29.29
C PRO A 111 -9.32 26.44 29.41
N ALA A 112 -10.43 25.95 29.94
CA ALA A 112 -11.55 26.79 30.32
C ALA A 112 -11.13 27.64 31.53
N PRO A 113 -11.25 28.98 31.50
CA PRO A 113 -11.09 29.77 32.70
C PRO A 113 -12.30 29.53 33.62
N ALA A 114 -12.00 29.19 34.87
CA ALA A 114 -12.96 29.06 35.95
C ALA A 114 -13.23 30.44 36.59
N ALA A 115 -14.52 30.68 36.82
CA ALA A 115 -15.15 31.42 37.93
C ALA A 115 -14.99 32.96 38.07
N ALA A 116 -16.14 33.64 38.02
CA ALA A 116 -16.56 34.75 38.89
C ALA A 116 -18.11 34.67 39.00
N ALA A 117 -18.67 34.10 40.07
CA ALA A 117 -19.30 34.79 41.23
C ALA A 117 -20.50 35.68 40.80
N GLU A 118 -21.75 35.20 40.93
CA GLU A 118 -22.68 35.38 42.08
C GLU A 118 -23.18 36.82 42.28
N GLN A 119 -24.51 37.03 42.18
CA GLN A 119 -25.37 37.69 43.19
C GLN A 119 -26.80 37.95 42.66
N GLY A 120 -27.81 37.50 43.42
CA GLY A 120 -29.23 37.74 43.15
C GLY A 120 -30.17 36.97 44.09
N GLU A 121 -30.02 37.19 45.40
CA GLU A 121 -31.04 36.91 46.44
C GLU A 121 -32.30 37.73 46.11
N ALA A 122 -33.56 37.26 46.20
CA ALA A 122 -34.29 36.90 47.42
C ALA A 122 -35.70 36.30 47.06
N PRO A 123 -36.47 35.79 48.04
CA PRO A 123 -37.58 34.82 47.87
C PRO A 123 -38.98 35.45 47.77
N VAL A 124 -40.02 34.63 47.60
CA VAL A 124 -41.22 34.49 48.47
C VAL A 124 -42.32 33.69 47.75
N ALA A 125 -43.03 32.91 48.56
CA ALA A 125 -44.05 31.92 48.27
C ALA A 125 -45.42 32.47 47.80
N GLN A 126 -46.23 31.49 47.37
CA GLN A 126 -47.68 31.42 47.13
C GLN A 126 -48.17 31.68 45.71
#